data_AF-A0A944NDD8-F1
#
_entry.id   AF-A0A944NDD8-F1
#
_cell.length_a   1.000
_cell.length_b   1.000
_cell.length_c   1.000
_cell.angle_alpha   90.00
_cell.angle_beta   90.00
_cell.angle_gamma   90.00
#
_symmetry.space_group_name_H-M   'P 1'
#
loop_
_entity.id
_entity.type
_entity.pdbx_description
1 polymer ?
#
loop_
_entity_poly.entity_id
_entity_poly.type
_entity_poly.pdbx_seq_one_letter_code
_entity_poly.pdbx_strand_id
1 'polypeptide(L)' 'MQKLLLVLLTITLLTPVVSQATQGDNFIGYGAVSRAMGGTGIAQPMGAESVLKNPALLTYNKGFSFSFAGTYFVP' A
#
# COMPACT_ATOMS: atom_id res chain seq x y z
N MET A 1 4.38 33.32 -23.52
CA MET A 1 3.79 31.97 -23.56
C MET A 1 4.84 30.85 -23.64
N GLN A 2 5.71 30.81 -24.66
CA GLN A 2 6.67 29.70 -24.86
C GLN A 2 7.66 29.47 -23.69
N LYS A 3 8.15 30.53 -23.04
CA LYS A 3 9.01 30.43 -21.85
C LYS A 3 8.30 29.81 -20.64
N LEU A 4 7.00 30.09 -20.48
CA LEU A 4 6.18 29.53 -19.41
C LEU A 4 5.96 28.02 -19.62
N LEU A 5 5.74 27.61 -20.86
CA LEU A 5 5.58 26.20 -21.23
C LEU A 5 6.87 25.40 -20.98
N LEU A 6 8.03 25.97 -21.31
CA LEU A 6 9.33 25.36 -21.01
C LEU A 6 9.57 25.18 -19.51
N VAL A 7 9.20 26.17 -18.69
CA VAL A 7 9.31 26.07 -17.22
C VAL A 7 8.37 25.01 -16.65
N LEU A 8 7.15 24.91 -17.17
CA LEU A 8 6.20 23.89 -16.73
C LEU A 8 6.70 22.47 -17.07
N LEU A 9 7.28 22.31 -18.26
CA LEU A 9 7.85 21.05 -18.73
C LEU A 9 9.06 20.62 -17.89
N THR A 10 9.95 21.56 -17.50
CA THR A 10 11.09 21.22 -16.66
C THR A 10 10.66 20.81 -15.25
N ILE A 11 9.64 21.47 -14.69
CA ILE A 11 9.10 21.11 -13.37
C ILE A 11 8.52 19.69 -13.38
N THR A 12 7.73 19.32 -14.40
CA THR A 12 7.13 17.97 -14.47
C THR A 12 8.16 16.85 -14.68
N LEU A 13 9.23 17.14 -15.44
CA LEU A 13 10.33 16.19 -15.66
C LEU A 13 11.19 15.99 -14.40
N LEU A 14 11.30 17.00 -13.53
CA LEU A 14 12.11 16.96 -12.32
C LEU A 14 11.34 16.45 -11.09
N THR A 15 10.00 16.53 -11.08
CA THR A 15 9.17 15.97 -10.00
C THR A 15 9.47 14.53 -9.58
N PRO A 16 9.68 13.54 -10.48
CA PRO A 16 9.96 12.16 -10.05
C PRO A 16 11.30 12.01 -9.32
N VAL A 17 12.27 12.91 -9.54
CA VAL A 17 13.60 12.86 -8.89
C VAL A 17 13.51 13.23 -7.40
N VAL A 18 12.51 14.06 -7.04
CA VAL A 18 12.25 14.51 -5.66
C VAL A 18 11.05 13.81 -5.02
N SER A 19 10.22 13.12 -5.81
CA SER A 19 9.07 12.38 -5.29
C SER A 19 9.52 11.01 -4.81
N GLN A 20 9.67 10.88 -3.49
CA GLN A 20 9.91 9.60 -2.84
C GLN A 20 8.56 8.89 -2.63
N ALA A 21 8.41 7.69 -3.18
CA ALA A 21 7.21 6.87 -3.02
C ALA A 21 7.16 6.19 -1.63
N THR A 22 7.24 6.98 -0.56
CA THR A 22 7.29 6.49 0.83
C THR A 22 6.03 5.72 1.24
N GLN A 23 4.91 5.92 0.54
CA GLN A 23 3.67 5.17 0.73
C GLN A 23 3.64 3.83 -0.01
N GLY A 24 4.72 3.41 -0.68
CA GLY A 24 4.80 2.15 -1.43
C GLY A 24 4.42 0.94 -0.58
N ASP A 25 4.87 0.87 0.67
CA ASP A 25 4.60 -0.25 1.58
C ASP A 25 3.09 -0.43 1.88
N ASN A 26 2.34 0.67 1.96
CA ASN A 26 0.88 0.66 2.14
C ASN A 26 0.16 0.15 0.87
N PHE A 27 0.65 0.53 -0.31
CA PHE A 27 0.05 0.20 -1.60
C PHE A 27 0.39 -1.22 -2.09
N ILE A 28 1.54 -1.79 -1.71
CA ILE A 28 1.93 -3.17 -2.04
C ILE A 28 1.11 -4.21 -1.27
N GLY A 29 0.48 -3.82 -0.15
CA GLY A 29 -0.38 -4.67 0.67
C GLY A 29 0.10 -4.74 2.11
N TYR A 30 -0.83 -5.05 3.03
CA TYR A 30 -0.53 -5.20 4.46
C TYR A 30 -0.64 -6.66 4.87
N GLY A 31 0.40 -7.16 5.54
CA GLY A 31 0.47 -8.57 5.94
C GLY A 31 0.99 -9.47 4.82
N ALA A 32 1.37 -10.68 5.19
CA ALA A 32 1.99 -11.63 4.26
C ALA A 32 0.99 -12.10 3.19
N VAL A 33 -0.27 -12.33 3.59
CA VAL A 33 -1.31 -12.87 2.70
C VAL A 33 -1.71 -11.84 1.65
N SER A 34 -1.98 -10.59 2.06
CA SER A 34 -2.35 -9.51 1.12
C SER A 34 -1.26 -9.31 0.07
N ARG A 35 0.01 -9.33 0.47
CA ARG A 35 1.15 -9.16 -0.45
C ARG A 35 1.34 -10.33 -1.40
N ALA A 36 1.23 -11.56 -0.90
CA ALA A 36 1.28 -12.75 -1.75
C ALA A 36 0.16 -12.75 -2.81
N MET A 37 -0.97 -12.09 -2.52
CA MET A 37 -2.10 -11.92 -3.42
C MET A 37 -2.04 -10.61 -4.24
N GLY A 38 -0.87 -9.99 -4.38
CA GLY A 38 -0.67 -8.79 -5.19
C GLY A 38 -1.26 -7.50 -4.58
N GLY A 39 -1.40 -7.42 -3.26
CA GLY A 39 -1.92 -6.25 -2.54
C GLY A 39 -3.44 -6.24 -2.35
N THR A 40 -4.13 -7.30 -2.75
CA THR A 40 -5.59 -7.44 -2.57
C THR A 40 -5.94 -7.75 -1.11
N GLY A 41 -7.20 -7.53 -0.71
CA GLY A 41 -7.62 -7.74 0.68
C GLY A 41 -8.96 -7.15 1.11
N ILE A 42 -9.73 -6.56 0.18
CA ILE A 42 -11.01 -5.92 0.49
C ILE A 42 -12.16 -6.92 0.64
N ALA A 43 -12.14 -8.02 -0.12
CA ALA A 43 -13.21 -9.03 -0.12
C ALA A 43 -12.79 -10.39 0.43
N GLN A 44 -11.48 -10.65 0.56
CA GLN A 44 -10.97 -11.94 1.02
C GLN A 44 -10.57 -11.86 2.50
N PRO A 45 -11.11 -12.72 3.39
CA PRO A 45 -10.69 -12.76 4.79
C PRO A 45 -9.26 -13.28 4.90
N MET A 46 -8.43 -12.57 5.66
CA MET A 46 -6.99 -12.83 5.83
C MET A 46 -6.63 -13.00 7.32
N GLY A 47 -7.58 -13.48 8.13
CA GLY A 47 -7.38 -13.64 9.57
C GLY A 47 -7.34 -12.29 10.29
N ALA A 48 -6.49 -12.18 11.31
CA ALA A 48 -6.41 -10.96 12.13
C ALA A 48 -5.86 -9.75 11.35
N GLU A 49 -5.07 -9.99 10.29
CA GLU A 49 -4.52 -8.94 9.42
C GLU A 49 -5.61 -8.17 8.67
N SER A 50 -6.82 -8.75 8.50
CA SER A 50 -7.96 -8.07 7.89
C SER A 50 -8.35 -6.77 8.60
N VAL A 51 -7.97 -6.57 9.87
CA VAL A 51 -8.21 -5.31 10.59
C VAL A 51 -7.56 -4.10 9.91
N LEU A 52 -6.45 -4.30 9.18
CA LEU A 52 -5.69 -3.23 8.52
C LEU A 52 -6.20 -2.88 7.11
N LYS A 53 -7.02 -3.75 6.50
CA LYS A 53 -7.55 -3.56 5.13
C LYS A 53 -9.08 -3.43 5.11
N ASN A 54 -9.80 -4.35 5.74
CA ASN A 54 -11.25 -4.31 5.85
C ASN A 54 -11.71 -5.01 7.17
N PRO A 55 -11.96 -4.24 8.24
CA PRO A 55 -12.40 -4.78 9.53
C PRO A 55 -13.71 -5.59 9.46
N ALA A 56 -14.57 -5.36 8.46
CA ALA A 56 -15.81 -6.12 8.31
C ALA A 56 -15.54 -7.62 8.08
N LEU A 57 -14.37 -7.96 7.52
CA LEU A 57 -13.96 -9.34 7.28
C LEU A 57 -13.55 -10.09 8.55
N LEU A 58 -13.37 -9.41 9.69
CA LEU A 58 -13.09 -10.07 10.97
C LEU A 58 -14.26 -10.95 11.43
N THR A 59 -15.47 -10.70 10.94
CA THR A 59 -16.65 -11.54 11.19
C THR A 59 -16.48 -12.99 10.70
N TYR A 60 -15.58 -13.22 9.73
CA TYR A 60 -15.24 -14.57 9.26
C TYR A 60 -14.26 -15.29 10.20
N ASN A 61 -13.57 -14.57 11.10
CA ASN A 61 -12.70 -15.18 12.09
C ASN A 61 -13.55 -15.72 13.26
N LYS A 62 -13.26 -16.95 13.69
CA LYS A 62 -13.97 -17.59 14.81
C LYS A 62 -13.07 -17.65 16.03
N GLY A 63 -13.59 -17.23 17.18
CA GLY A 63 -12.87 -17.27 18.45
C GLY A 63 -11.73 -16.25 18.53
N PHE A 64 -10.68 -16.58 19.27
CA PHE A 64 -9.51 -15.74 19.43
C PHE A 64 -8.49 -16.03 18.32
N SER A 65 -8.03 -14.98 17.62
CA SER A 65 -7.03 -15.08 16.55
C SER A 65 -5.91 -14.07 16.82
N PHE A 66 -4.67 -14.55 16.83
CA PHE A 66 -3.47 -13.74 17.00
C PHE A 66 -2.53 -13.97 15.82
N SER A 67 -1.99 -12.89 15.25
CA SER A 67 -1.07 -12.95 14.12
C SER A 67 0.02 -11.90 14.30
N PHE A 68 1.26 -12.29 14.01
CA PHE A 68 2.43 -11.43 14.07
C PHE A 68 3.22 -11.56 12.77
N ALA A 69 3.59 -10.43 12.18
CA ALA A 69 4.32 -10.37 10.92
C ALA A 69 5.33 -9.23 10.95
N GLY A 70 6.46 -9.44 10.26
CA GLY A 70 7.49 -8.43 10.03
C GLY A 70 7.54 -8.04 8.56
N THR A 71 7.72 -6.76 8.29
CA THR A 71 7.87 -6.20 6.95
C THR A 71 9.21 -5.51 6.84
N TYR A 72 9.95 -5.80 5.78
CA TYR A 72 11.11 -5.01 5.36
C TYR A 72 10.86 -4.49 3.95
N PHE A 73 10.88 -3.16 3.79
CA PHE A 73 10.65 -2.48 2.52
C PHE A 73 11.79 -1.50 2.25
N VAL A 74 12.28 -1.48 1.01
CA VAL A 74 13.32 -0.55 0.54
C VAL A 74 12.75 0.13 -0.73
N PRO A 75 12.46 1.45 -0.68
CA PRO A 75 11.93 2.21 -1.82
C PRO A 75 12.98 2.55 -2.88
#